data_AF-A0A9E7FKV3-F1
#
_entry.id   AF-A0A9E7FKV3-F1
#
_cell.length_a   1.000
_cell.length_b   1.000
_cell.length_c   1.000
_cell.angle_alpha   90.00
_cell.angle_beta   90.00
_cell.angle_gamma   90.00
#
_symmetry.space_group_name_H-M   'P 1'
#
loop_
_entity.id
_entity.type
_entity.pdbx_description
1 polymer ?
#
loop_
_entity_poly.entity_id
_entity_poly.type
_entity_poly.pdbx_seq_one_letter_code
_entity_poly.pdbx_strand_id
1 'polypeptide(L)'
;MELQLSPSSSSSSSMDDDTDVVVTDDETTVPENLKTSEKKALLELRTMLEDAIAAGQLLHHPSHRHERSKSRVANSCSVNSSCVKEEEAEEDLSGVSLWGVPLLPSRKHESTDVILLKFLRAREFKAADALDMIRRTLRWRRDFGVDGMMDGEGGADAAPPPPPQPPPPHLKSAAYIDGKDREGHPVCYNIYGVFKDKDVYRQTFGDEERQEMFLRWRVQLMEQGIKQMSLKPGGAAAMLHIIDFKDSLRPGMRELRSATREIVSIMQDNYPEFVAKNIFLNVSFRYYAYHALFSPFITPRTRSKFIFARPAQVTETLLKYASLLQPHLVLKSAPASHSTPLLGSCPRRTYRCSTVA
;
A
#
# COMPACT_ATOMS: atom_id res chain seq x y z
N MET A 1 34.46 64.99 4.63
CA MET A 1 34.15 65.50 5.98
C MET A 1 33.66 64.30 6.77
N GLU A 2 34.21 63.85 7.88
CA GLU A 2 35.44 64.04 8.63
C GLU A 2 35.39 62.89 9.66
N LEU A 3 36.54 62.33 9.99
CA LEU A 3 36.71 61.32 11.04
C LEU A 3 36.38 61.91 12.42
N GLN A 4 35.94 61.08 13.39
CA GLN A 4 36.66 60.84 14.66
C GLN A 4 35.84 60.04 15.71
N LEU A 5 36.50 58.97 16.20
CA LEU A 5 36.78 58.60 17.61
C LEU A 5 35.64 58.53 18.66
N SER A 6 35.56 57.36 19.31
CA SER A 6 34.99 57.05 20.64
C SER A 6 35.79 57.75 21.78
N PRO A 7 35.36 57.81 23.08
CA PRO A 7 35.25 56.60 23.93
C PRO A 7 34.31 56.63 25.19
N SER A 8 34.06 55.40 25.70
CA SER A 8 33.97 54.94 27.12
C SER A 8 33.05 55.60 28.17
N SER A 9 32.22 54.79 28.84
CA SER A 9 32.36 54.51 30.29
C SER A 9 31.53 53.29 30.76
N SER A 10 31.98 52.75 31.88
CA SER A 10 31.85 51.42 32.49
C SER A 10 30.66 51.18 33.43
N SER A 11 30.25 49.91 33.61
CA SER A 11 29.97 49.19 34.90
C SER A 11 29.13 47.93 34.61
N SER A 12 29.69 46.73 34.67
CA SER A 12 29.74 45.76 35.79
C SER A 12 28.38 45.35 36.38
N SER A 13 27.96 44.09 36.17
CA SER A 13 27.68 43.12 37.26
C SER A 13 27.14 41.77 36.75
N SER A 14 27.66 40.69 37.36
CA SER A 14 27.12 39.33 37.60
C SER A 14 26.44 38.60 36.43
N MET A 15 27.02 37.54 35.85
CA MET A 15 27.15 36.17 36.41
C MET A 15 25.86 35.67 37.08
N ASP A 16 25.04 34.98 36.29
CA ASP A 16 24.29 33.77 36.66
C ASP A 16 24.04 33.01 35.34
N ASP A 17 24.97 32.11 34.98
CA ASP A 17 24.81 31.16 33.87
C ASP A 17 24.31 29.86 34.49
N ASP A 18 22.98 29.78 34.63
CA ASP A 18 22.27 28.53 34.87
C ASP A 18 22.28 27.81 33.52
N THR A 19 23.23 26.91 33.31
CA THR A 19 23.31 26.05 32.13
C THR A 19 22.08 25.14 32.09
N ASP A 20 21.01 25.64 31.50
CA ASP A 20 19.94 24.85 30.93
C ASP A 20 20.59 23.87 29.95
N VAL A 21 20.46 22.58 30.26
CA VAL A 21 20.80 21.50 29.33
C VAL A 21 19.83 21.63 28.16
N VAL A 22 20.27 22.33 27.12
CA VAL A 22 19.61 22.37 25.82
C VAL A 22 19.63 20.93 25.29
N VAL A 23 18.53 20.22 25.54
CA VAL A 23 18.17 19.03 24.77
C VAL A 23 18.00 19.54 23.35
N THR A 24 19.01 19.29 22.52
CA THR A 24 18.98 19.62 21.10
C THR A 24 17.88 18.77 20.46
N ASP A 25 16.78 19.42 20.07
CA ASP A 25 15.77 18.82 19.20
C ASP A 25 16.49 18.41 17.90
N ASP A 26 16.71 17.11 17.73
CA ASP A 26 17.28 16.51 16.51
C ASP A 26 16.30 16.75 15.37
N GLU A 27 16.64 17.74 14.54
CA GLU A 27 15.90 18.20 13.36
C GLU A 27 15.93 17.13 12.25
N THR A 28 15.30 15.99 12.53
CA THR A 28 14.70 15.17 11.48
C THR A 28 13.45 15.92 11.04
N THR A 29 13.22 16.05 9.73
CA THR A 29 12.06 16.71 9.12
C THR A 29 10.79 15.90 9.39
N VAL A 30 10.40 15.84 10.66
CA VAL A 30 9.12 15.36 11.13
C VAL A 30 8.07 16.18 10.37
N PRO A 31 7.12 15.54 9.66
CA PRO A 31 6.10 16.28 8.94
C PRO A 31 5.47 17.33 9.86
N GLU A 32 5.54 18.60 9.48
CA GLU A 32 5.20 19.76 10.33
C GLU A 32 3.79 19.66 10.95
N ASN A 33 2.92 18.85 10.33
CA ASN A 33 1.52 18.64 10.71
C ASN A 33 1.26 17.55 11.77
N LEU A 34 2.28 16.92 12.35
CA LEU A 34 2.06 15.89 13.39
C LEU A 34 1.79 16.51 14.77
N LYS A 35 0.81 15.95 15.48
CA LYS A 35 0.54 16.31 16.89
C LYS A 35 1.70 15.89 17.78
N THR A 36 1.90 16.56 18.91
CA THR A 36 2.96 16.21 19.88
C THR A 36 2.93 14.73 20.29
N SER A 37 1.74 14.15 20.49
CA SER A 37 1.57 12.73 20.80
C SER A 37 2.03 11.81 19.65
N GLU A 38 1.82 12.21 18.40
CA GLU A 38 2.22 11.46 17.22
C GLU A 38 3.73 11.54 17.00
N LYS A 39 4.34 12.71 17.26
CA LYS A 39 5.81 12.88 17.27
C LYS A 39 6.46 11.98 18.32
N LYS A 40 5.89 11.92 19.53
CA LYS A 40 6.35 11.03 20.60
C LYS A 40 6.26 9.56 20.19
N ALA A 41 5.13 9.13 19.60
CA ALA A 41 4.96 7.77 19.12
C ALA A 41 5.94 7.39 17.98
N LEU A 42 6.28 8.35 17.11
CA LEU A 42 7.30 8.16 16.08
C LEU A 42 8.68 7.96 16.69
N LEU A 43 9.08 8.80 17.65
CA LEU A 43 10.35 8.68 18.35
C LEU A 43 10.46 7.36 19.14
N GLU A 44 9.38 6.98 19.81
CA GLU A 44 9.28 5.71 20.52
C GLU A 44 9.45 4.52 19.56
N LEU A 45 8.73 4.52 18.43
CA LEU A 45 8.86 3.47 17.43
C LEU A 45 10.26 3.39 16.82
N ARG A 46 10.91 4.53 16.55
CA ARG A 46 12.30 4.56 16.10
C ARG A 46 13.17 3.84 17.12
N THR A 47 13.22 4.33 18.35
CA THR A 47 14.03 3.73 19.44
C THR A 47 13.83 2.21 19.56
N MET A 48 12.58 1.74 19.57
CA MET A 48 12.30 0.30 19.65
C MET A 48 12.79 -0.48 18.41
N LEU A 49 12.74 0.12 17.23
CA LEU A 49 13.21 -0.47 15.98
C LEU A 49 14.74 -0.50 15.92
N GLU A 50 15.42 0.56 16.35
CA GLU A 50 16.86 0.61 16.58
C GLU A 50 17.31 -0.56 17.45
N ASP A 51 16.74 -0.67 18.65
CA ASP A 51 17.10 -1.69 19.63
C ASP A 51 16.85 -3.10 19.07
N ALA A 52 15.73 -3.30 18.38
CA ALA A 52 15.40 -4.58 17.78
C ALA A 52 16.35 -4.97 16.63
N ILE A 53 16.84 -4.01 15.84
CA ILE A 53 17.83 -4.28 14.78
C ILE A 53 19.20 -4.56 15.41
N ALA A 54 19.62 -3.73 16.37
CA ALA A 54 20.91 -3.88 17.04
C ALA A 54 21.03 -5.22 17.79
N ALA A 55 19.93 -5.72 18.36
CA ALA A 55 19.88 -7.01 19.04
C ALA A 55 19.68 -8.21 18.11
N GLY A 56 19.56 -8.03 16.79
CA GLY A 56 19.20 -9.12 15.85
C GLY A 56 17.78 -9.68 16.05
N GLN A 57 16.93 -8.99 16.84
CA GLN A 57 15.65 -9.50 17.32
C GLN A 57 14.44 -9.13 16.44
N LEU A 58 14.65 -8.46 15.30
CA LEU A 58 13.54 -7.97 14.48
C LEU A 58 12.67 -9.10 13.92
N LEU A 59 13.26 -10.23 13.55
CA LEU A 59 12.53 -11.36 12.95
C LEU A 59 12.12 -12.45 13.96
N HIS A 60 12.59 -12.36 15.21
CA HIS A 60 12.34 -13.36 16.25
C HIS A 60 10.85 -13.48 16.58
N HIS A 61 10.41 -14.71 16.90
CA HIS A 61 9.04 -14.95 17.33
C HIS A 61 8.84 -14.34 18.73
N PRO A 62 7.82 -13.51 18.97
CA PRO A 62 7.45 -13.20 20.35
C PRO A 62 6.98 -14.52 20.97
N SER A 63 7.81 -15.13 21.81
CA SER A 63 7.43 -16.35 22.54
C SER A 63 6.09 -16.05 23.22
N HIS A 64 5.01 -16.74 22.83
CA HIS A 64 3.70 -16.54 23.41
C HIS A 64 3.80 -16.71 24.92
N ARG A 65 3.78 -15.58 25.66
CA ARG A 65 3.57 -15.59 27.10
C ARG A 65 2.13 -16.02 27.29
N HIS A 66 1.92 -17.30 27.57
CA HIS A 66 0.62 -17.88 27.90
C HIS A 66 -0.06 -17.04 28.99
N GLU A 67 -1.06 -16.24 28.62
CA GLU A 67 -2.08 -15.80 29.57
C GLU A 67 -2.87 -17.03 30.01
N ARG A 68 -2.58 -17.45 31.24
CA ARG A 68 -3.20 -18.60 31.89
C ARG A 68 -4.64 -18.25 32.28
N SER A 69 -5.55 -18.29 31.32
CA SER A 69 -6.98 -18.34 31.60
C SER A 69 -7.33 -19.73 32.16
N LYS A 70 -7.74 -19.76 33.43
CA LYS A 70 -8.16 -20.97 34.14
C LYS A 70 -9.46 -21.51 33.52
N SER A 71 -9.38 -22.65 32.85
CA SER A 71 -10.53 -23.52 32.62
C SER A 71 -10.14 -24.95 32.99
N ARG A 72 -10.82 -25.50 34.00
CA ARG A 72 -10.65 -26.88 34.47
C ARG A 72 -11.47 -27.79 33.54
N VAL A 73 -10.82 -28.62 32.74
CA VAL A 73 -11.29 -29.98 32.44
C VAL A 73 -10.07 -30.87 32.24
N ALA A 74 -9.99 -31.94 33.01
CA ALA A 74 -8.96 -32.95 32.90
C ALA A 74 -9.17 -33.83 31.65
N ASN A 75 -8.12 -34.08 30.87
CA ASN A 75 -7.78 -35.45 30.51
C ASN A 75 -6.34 -35.56 29.99
N SER A 76 -5.68 -36.64 30.41
CA SER A 76 -4.29 -36.99 30.14
C SER A 76 -4.03 -37.35 28.68
N CYS A 77 -2.92 -36.86 28.13
CA CYS A 77 -2.07 -37.59 27.19
C CYS A 77 -0.65 -37.01 27.26
N SER A 78 0.28 -37.81 27.78
CA SER A 78 1.70 -37.51 27.80
C SER A 78 2.26 -37.76 26.41
N VAL A 79 2.79 -36.71 25.78
CA VAL A 79 3.72 -36.84 24.64
C VAL A 79 4.90 -35.95 24.96
N ASN A 80 6.05 -36.59 25.19
CA ASN A 80 7.34 -35.94 25.33
C ASN A 80 7.65 -35.16 24.03
N SER A 81 7.54 -33.84 24.07
CA SER A 81 8.13 -32.97 23.05
C SER A 81 9.47 -32.50 23.57
N SER A 82 10.54 -33.17 23.13
CA SER A 82 11.91 -32.73 23.34
C SER A 82 12.11 -31.41 22.59
N CYS A 83 12.27 -30.34 23.36
CA CYS A 83 12.62 -29.01 22.87
C CYS A 83 14.01 -29.08 22.23
N VAL A 84 14.07 -29.09 20.90
CA VAL A 84 15.30 -28.81 20.16
C VAL A 84 15.52 -27.30 20.31
N LYS A 85 16.58 -26.92 21.04
CA LYS A 85 17.09 -25.55 21.02
C LYS A 85 17.71 -25.35 19.65
N GLU A 86 17.03 -24.63 18.78
CA GLU A 86 17.66 -24.06 17.59
C GLU A 86 18.63 -22.99 18.10
N GLU A 87 19.93 -23.20 17.89
CA GLU A 87 20.93 -22.15 18.05
C GLU A 87 20.68 -21.13 16.92
N GLU A 88 19.96 -20.06 17.25
CA GLU A 88 19.66 -18.97 16.32
C GLU A 88 20.93 -18.14 16.09
N ALA A 89 21.43 -18.14 14.85
CA ALA A 89 22.52 -17.27 14.44
C ALA A 89 22.07 -15.81 14.51
N GLU A 90 22.91 -14.92 15.06
CA GLU A 90 22.74 -13.48 14.92
C GLU A 90 22.74 -13.11 13.43
N GLU A 91 21.55 -12.87 12.86
CA GLU A 91 21.44 -12.31 11.51
C GLU A 91 21.85 -10.83 11.54
N ASP A 92 22.76 -10.41 10.64
CA ASP A 92 23.06 -8.99 10.43
C ASP A 92 21.87 -8.30 9.76
N LEU A 93 21.09 -7.57 10.56
CA LEU A 93 19.92 -6.83 10.12
C LEU A 93 20.23 -5.37 9.77
N SER A 94 21.50 -4.96 9.74
CA SER A 94 21.88 -3.57 9.45
C SER A 94 21.42 -3.08 8.07
N GLY A 95 21.20 -4.00 7.13
CA GLY A 95 20.71 -3.75 5.78
C GLY A 95 19.19 -3.84 5.59
N VAL A 96 18.40 -4.08 6.64
CA VAL A 96 16.95 -4.33 6.51
C VAL A 96 16.21 -3.13 5.91
N SER A 97 15.36 -3.40 4.92
CA SER A 97 14.60 -2.38 4.19
C SER A 97 13.19 -2.84 3.87
N LEU A 98 12.29 -1.89 3.63
CA LEU A 98 10.96 -2.14 3.07
C LEU A 98 10.76 -1.24 1.86
N TRP A 99 10.42 -1.84 0.72
CA TRP A 99 10.23 -1.12 -0.56
C TRP A 99 11.43 -0.25 -0.95
N GLY A 100 12.65 -0.72 -0.66
CA GLY A 100 13.90 0.01 -0.92
C GLY A 100 14.22 1.12 0.08
N VAL A 101 13.38 1.33 1.11
CA VAL A 101 13.63 2.30 2.18
C VAL A 101 14.33 1.61 3.35
N PRO A 102 15.53 2.03 3.75
CA PRO A 102 16.21 1.49 4.92
C PRO A 102 15.35 1.71 6.17
N LEU A 103 15.16 0.65 6.94
CA LEU A 103 14.38 0.75 8.16
C LEU A 103 15.17 1.26 9.34
N LEU A 104 16.50 1.09 9.36
CA LEU A 104 17.40 1.53 10.43
C LEU A 104 17.36 3.06 10.58
N PRO A 105 16.68 3.61 11.60
CA PRO A 105 16.44 5.06 11.67
C PRO A 105 17.71 5.91 11.84
N SER A 106 18.78 5.36 12.41
CA SER A 106 20.10 6.01 12.54
C SER A 106 20.75 6.35 11.20
N ARG A 107 20.33 5.73 10.10
CA ARG A 107 20.74 6.12 8.73
C ARG A 107 20.14 7.45 8.27
N LYS A 108 19.20 8.03 9.03
CA LYS A 108 18.54 9.32 8.77
C LYS A 108 18.01 9.47 7.33
N HIS A 109 17.50 8.38 6.76
CA HIS A 109 16.97 8.41 5.39
C HIS A 109 15.61 9.12 5.37
N GLU A 110 15.43 10.09 4.48
CA GLU A 110 14.23 10.96 4.41
C GLU A 110 12.89 10.18 4.31
N SER A 111 12.92 9.02 3.67
CA SER A 111 11.75 8.15 3.48
C SER A 111 11.43 7.23 4.64
N THR A 112 12.34 7.05 5.61
CA THR A 112 12.13 6.08 6.71
C THR A 112 10.89 6.45 7.51
N ASP A 113 10.74 7.73 7.87
CA ASP A 113 9.56 8.19 8.60
C ASP A 113 8.27 8.05 7.80
N VAL A 114 8.33 8.19 6.47
CA VAL A 114 7.16 7.97 5.61
C VAL A 114 6.64 6.55 5.76
N ILE A 115 7.55 5.57 5.83
CA ILE A 115 7.20 4.17 6.08
C ILE A 115 6.73 3.96 7.52
N LEU A 116 7.48 4.41 8.51
CA LEU A 116 7.11 4.24 9.93
C LEU A 116 5.74 4.85 10.26
N LEU A 117 5.45 6.04 9.71
CA LEU A 117 4.16 6.70 9.88
C LEU A 117 3.00 5.93 9.24
N LYS A 118 3.22 5.13 8.19
CA LYS A 118 2.18 4.24 7.64
C LYS A 118 1.78 3.18 8.66
N PHE A 119 2.76 2.52 9.27
CA PHE A 119 2.53 1.51 10.32
C PHE A 119 1.89 2.13 11.57
N LEU A 120 2.40 3.28 12.04
CA LEU A 120 1.81 4.00 13.17
C LEU A 120 0.36 4.38 12.91
N ARG A 121 0.05 4.97 11.74
CA ARG A 121 -1.34 5.30 11.38
C ARG A 121 -2.22 4.04 11.35
N ALA A 122 -1.74 2.93 10.81
CA ALA A 122 -2.48 1.66 10.79
C ALA A 122 -2.72 1.05 12.18
N ARG A 123 -1.96 1.49 13.20
CA ARG A 123 -2.07 1.05 14.60
C ARG A 123 -2.38 2.19 15.57
N GLU A 124 -3.03 3.25 15.07
CA GLU A 124 -3.51 4.37 15.88
C GLU A 124 -2.42 5.02 16.75
N PHE A 125 -1.19 5.08 16.22
CA PHE A 125 0.01 5.61 16.87
C PHE A 125 0.43 4.86 18.14
N LYS A 126 0.10 3.58 18.27
CA LYS A 126 0.67 2.69 19.29
C LYS A 126 1.99 2.10 18.78
N ALA A 127 3.11 2.54 19.33
CA ALA A 127 4.45 2.19 18.85
C ALA A 127 4.71 0.67 18.89
N ALA A 128 4.39 0.00 20.00
CA ALA A 128 4.56 -1.45 20.14
C ALA A 128 3.76 -2.24 19.08
N ASP A 129 2.48 -1.91 18.90
CA ASP A 129 1.62 -2.57 17.89
C ASP A 129 2.13 -2.33 16.46
N ALA A 130 2.70 -1.14 16.20
CA ALA A 130 3.29 -0.80 14.91
C ALA A 130 4.58 -1.59 14.65
N LEU A 131 5.46 -1.73 15.66
CA LEU A 131 6.64 -2.58 15.57
C LEU A 131 6.25 -4.04 15.28
N ASP A 132 5.28 -4.58 16.01
CA ASP A 132 4.81 -5.95 15.80
C ASP A 132 4.17 -6.15 14.42
N MET A 133 3.55 -5.12 13.85
CA MET A 133 3.11 -5.14 12.46
C MET A 133 4.30 -5.17 11.50
N ILE A 134 5.34 -4.33 11.69
CA ILE A 134 6.56 -4.33 10.87
C ILE A 134 7.21 -5.72 10.89
N ARG A 135 7.39 -6.33 12.07
CA ARG A 135 7.96 -7.68 12.22
C ARG A 135 7.17 -8.73 11.43
N ARG A 136 5.84 -8.71 11.55
CA ARG A 136 4.96 -9.62 10.80
C ARG A 136 5.06 -9.40 9.29
N THR A 137 5.09 -8.15 8.83
CA THR A 137 5.25 -7.84 7.41
C THR A 137 6.59 -8.35 6.88
N LEU A 138 7.69 -8.14 7.60
CA LEU A 138 9.02 -8.61 7.17
C LEU A 138 9.07 -10.14 7.06
N ARG A 139 8.55 -10.87 8.06
CA ARG A 139 8.44 -12.33 7.99
C ARG A 139 7.57 -12.79 6.84
N TRP A 140 6.38 -12.20 6.71
CA TRP A 140 5.48 -12.53 5.62
C TRP A 140 6.12 -12.28 4.25
N ARG A 141 6.87 -11.18 4.06
CA ARG A 141 7.57 -10.91 2.80
C ARG A 141 8.59 -11.99 2.46
N ARG A 142 9.36 -12.45 3.45
CA ARG A 142 10.31 -13.55 3.31
C ARG A 142 9.59 -14.85 2.95
N ASP A 143 8.60 -15.24 3.74
CA ASP A 143 7.90 -16.52 3.60
C ASP A 143 7.08 -16.57 2.30
N PHE A 144 6.52 -15.44 1.88
CA PHE A 144 5.78 -15.29 0.62
C PHE A 144 6.71 -15.11 -0.60
N GLY A 145 8.01 -14.84 -0.40
CA GLY A 145 8.98 -14.62 -1.48
C GLY A 145 8.73 -13.35 -2.28
N VAL A 146 8.35 -12.25 -1.61
CA VAL A 146 7.98 -10.97 -2.24
C VAL A 146 9.15 -10.31 -2.97
N ASP A 147 10.35 -10.37 -2.41
CA ASP A 147 11.51 -9.72 -3.03
C ASP A 147 11.98 -10.51 -4.26
N GLY A 148 12.07 -11.85 -4.15
CA GLY A 148 12.42 -12.73 -5.27
C GLY A 148 11.47 -12.65 -6.47
N MET A 149 10.17 -12.36 -6.27
CA MET A 149 9.24 -12.17 -7.39
C MET A 149 9.41 -10.85 -8.15
N MET A 150 10.14 -9.88 -7.61
CA MET A 150 10.35 -8.58 -8.24
C MET A 150 11.63 -8.53 -9.08
N ASP A 151 12.63 -9.32 -8.73
CA ASP A 151 13.95 -9.29 -9.37
C ASP A 151 14.07 -10.28 -10.53
N GLY A 152 13.08 -11.16 -10.72
CA GLY A 152 13.07 -12.14 -11.81
C GLY A 152 14.16 -13.21 -11.69
N GLU A 153 14.92 -13.18 -10.60
CA GLU A 153 16.01 -14.12 -10.27
C GLU A 153 15.51 -15.47 -9.75
N GLY A 154 14.19 -15.66 -9.68
CA GLY A 154 13.62 -16.97 -9.46
C GLY A 154 13.82 -17.86 -10.68
N GLY A 155 14.97 -18.55 -10.76
CA GLY A 155 15.12 -19.71 -11.62
C GLY A 155 14.01 -20.74 -11.36
N ALA A 156 13.89 -21.76 -12.22
CA ALA A 156 12.85 -22.79 -12.10
C ALA A 156 12.79 -23.48 -10.72
N ASP A 157 13.85 -23.38 -9.92
CA ASP A 157 14.01 -23.99 -8.60
C ASP A 157 13.68 -23.06 -7.41
N ALA A 158 13.27 -21.81 -7.65
CA ALA A 158 12.91 -20.90 -6.55
C ALA A 158 11.56 -21.28 -5.92
N ALA A 159 11.56 -21.46 -4.59
CA ALA A 159 10.36 -21.78 -3.83
C ALA A 159 9.96 -20.59 -2.93
N PRO A 160 8.71 -20.06 -3.04
CA PRO A 160 7.70 -20.35 -4.07
C PRO A 160 8.03 -19.67 -5.42
N PRO A 161 7.62 -20.27 -6.56
CA PRO A 161 7.95 -19.74 -7.88
C PRO A 161 7.38 -18.32 -8.09
N PRO A 162 8.10 -17.45 -8.81
CA PRO A 162 7.58 -16.13 -9.15
C PRO A 162 6.42 -16.25 -10.14
N PRO A 163 5.42 -15.35 -10.09
CA PRO A 163 4.39 -15.30 -11.11
C PRO A 163 4.99 -14.98 -12.49
N PRO A 164 4.43 -15.52 -13.59
CA PRO A 164 5.01 -15.40 -14.92
C PRO A 164 5.09 -13.94 -15.39
N GLN A 165 6.18 -13.61 -16.07
CA GLN A 165 6.47 -12.30 -16.64
C GLN A 165 6.61 -12.42 -18.17
N PRO A 166 5.81 -11.69 -18.98
CA PRO A 166 4.71 -10.81 -18.58
C PRO A 166 3.54 -11.61 -17.98
N PRO A 167 2.63 -10.94 -17.24
CA PRO A 167 1.48 -11.63 -16.65
C PRO A 167 0.64 -12.31 -17.74
N PRO A 168 -0.07 -13.40 -17.39
CA PRO A 168 -0.89 -14.14 -18.33
C PRO A 168 -1.81 -13.19 -19.10
N PRO A 169 -1.95 -13.35 -20.44
CA PRO A 169 -2.70 -12.40 -21.26
C PRO A 169 -4.12 -12.14 -20.75
N HIS A 170 -4.76 -13.14 -20.17
CA HIS A 170 -6.10 -13.02 -19.60
C HIS A 170 -6.14 -12.09 -18.36
N LEU A 171 -5.08 -12.04 -17.55
CA LEU A 171 -4.99 -11.19 -16.35
C LEU A 171 -4.64 -9.73 -16.64
N LYS A 172 -3.96 -9.44 -17.76
CA LYS A 172 -3.64 -8.05 -18.17
C LYS A 172 -4.88 -7.15 -18.25
N SER A 173 -6.02 -7.72 -18.62
CA SER A 173 -7.29 -7.00 -18.68
C SER A 173 -8.02 -6.92 -17.33
N ALA A 174 -7.68 -7.81 -16.39
CA ALA A 174 -8.31 -7.92 -15.08
C ALA A 174 -7.76 -6.89 -14.09
N ALA A 175 -6.47 -6.56 -14.14
CA ALA A 175 -5.92 -5.42 -13.41
C ALA A 175 -4.62 -4.90 -14.00
N TYR A 176 -4.41 -3.59 -13.90
CA TYR A 176 -3.21 -2.91 -14.40
C TYR A 176 -3.06 -1.54 -13.73
N ILE A 177 -1.83 -1.01 -13.73
CA ILE A 177 -1.53 0.36 -13.28
C ILE A 177 -1.32 1.21 -14.51
N ASP A 178 -2.03 2.34 -14.59
CA ASP A 178 -1.90 3.27 -15.69
C ASP A 178 -2.29 4.68 -15.26
N GLY A 179 -1.50 5.68 -15.67
CA GLY A 179 -1.74 7.08 -15.35
C GLY A 179 -1.58 7.44 -13.86
N LYS A 180 -1.91 8.70 -13.57
CA LYS A 180 -1.89 9.28 -12.22
C LYS A 180 -3.15 10.11 -11.97
N ASP A 181 -3.59 10.16 -10.73
CA ASP A 181 -4.68 11.05 -10.31
C ASP A 181 -4.21 12.51 -10.21
N ARG A 182 -5.12 13.40 -9.80
CA ARG A 182 -4.84 14.85 -9.69
C ARG A 182 -3.81 15.18 -8.59
N GLU A 183 -3.64 14.30 -7.62
CA GLU A 183 -2.70 14.44 -6.50
C GLU A 183 -1.37 13.71 -6.81
N GLY A 184 -1.23 13.12 -8.00
CA GLY A 184 -0.03 12.45 -8.46
C GLY A 184 0.07 10.97 -8.04
N HIS A 185 -0.98 10.40 -7.43
CA HIS A 185 -1.02 8.99 -7.06
C HIS A 185 -1.11 8.10 -8.31
N PRO A 186 -0.31 7.03 -8.43
CA PRO A 186 -0.55 6.00 -9.45
C PRO A 186 -1.98 5.46 -9.36
N VAL A 187 -2.58 5.13 -10.52
CA VAL A 187 -3.94 4.61 -10.58
C VAL A 187 -3.92 3.13 -10.94
N CYS A 188 -4.46 2.28 -10.06
CA CYS A 188 -4.62 0.85 -10.30
C CYS A 188 -6.07 0.51 -10.63
N TYR A 189 -6.28 -0.01 -11.83
CA TYR A 189 -7.56 -0.47 -12.32
C TYR A 189 -7.76 -1.94 -11.99
N ASN A 190 -8.94 -2.31 -11.49
CA ASN A 190 -9.32 -3.65 -11.11
C ASN A 190 -10.68 -3.96 -11.76
N ILE A 191 -10.68 -4.72 -12.85
CA ILE A 191 -11.82 -4.96 -13.72
C ILE A 191 -12.32 -6.39 -13.54
N TYR A 192 -13.19 -6.58 -12.55
CA TYR A 192 -13.67 -7.92 -12.20
C TYR A 192 -14.61 -8.53 -13.25
N GLY A 193 -15.23 -7.70 -14.09
CA GLY A 193 -16.12 -8.16 -15.16
C GLY A 193 -15.44 -9.07 -16.20
N VAL A 194 -14.11 -9.10 -16.27
CA VAL A 194 -13.35 -10.02 -17.14
C VAL A 194 -13.64 -11.48 -16.79
N PHE A 195 -13.82 -11.79 -15.51
CA PHE A 195 -14.07 -13.15 -15.02
C PHE A 195 -15.47 -13.69 -15.33
N LYS A 196 -16.31 -12.93 -16.04
CA LYS A 196 -17.58 -13.45 -16.60
C LYS A 196 -17.33 -14.46 -17.72
N ASP A 197 -16.18 -14.37 -18.37
CA ASP A 197 -15.72 -15.35 -19.33
C ASP A 197 -15.33 -16.63 -18.59
N LYS A 198 -15.97 -17.74 -18.95
CA LYS A 198 -15.80 -19.03 -18.24
C LYS A 198 -14.40 -19.62 -18.43
N ASP A 199 -13.76 -19.35 -19.55
CA ASP A 199 -12.43 -19.87 -19.84
C ASP A 199 -11.39 -19.07 -19.05
N VAL A 200 -11.53 -17.73 -19.00
CA VAL A 200 -10.70 -16.90 -18.12
C VAL A 200 -10.91 -17.26 -16.65
N TYR A 201 -12.15 -17.47 -16.23
CA TYR A 201 -12.47 -17.90 -14.86
C TYR A 201 -11.76 -19.21 -14.51
N ARG A 202 -11.86 -20.24 -15.37
CA ARG A 202 -11.23 -21.55 -15.14
C ARG A 202 -9.71 -21.49 -15.24
N GLN A 203 -9.16 -20.65 -16.11
CA GLN A 203 -7.71 -20.42 -16.20
C GLN A 203 -7.16 -19.74 -14.94
N THR A 204 -7.98 -18.99 -14.21
CA THR A 204 -7.56 -18.24 -13.02
C THR A 204 -7.91 -18.94 -11.70
N PHE A 205 -9.05 -19.62 -11.63
CA PHE A 205 -9.63 -20.16 -10.39
C PHE A 205 -10.04 -21.63 -10.51
N GLY A 206 -9.53 -22.34 -11.52
CA GLY A 206 -9.91 -23.73 -11.78
C GLY A 206 -9.39 -24.74 -10.76
N ASP A 207 -8.33 -24.39 -10.03
CA ASP A 207 -7.67 -25.19 -9.01
C ASP A 207 -6.92 -24.26 -8.01
N GLU A 208 -6.37 -24.85 -6.94
CA GLU A 208 -5.69 -24.11 -5.87
C GLU A 208 -4.40 -23.42 -6.36
N GLU A 209 -3.62 -24.07 -7.22
CA GLU A 209 -2.37 -23.53 -7.77
C GLU A 209 -2.63 -22.25 -8.60
N ARG A 210 -3.65 -22.26 -9.46
CA ARG A 210 -4.03 -21.07 -10.24
C ARG A 210 -4.55 -19.95 -9.35
N GLN A 211 -5.30 -20.29 -8.30
CA GLN A 211 -5.78 -19.29 -7.34
C GLN A 211 -4.59 -18.66 -6.59
N GLU A 212 -3.64 -19.46 -6.12
CA GLU A 212 -2.41 -18.98 -5.49
C GLU A 212 -1.61 -18.10 -6.46
N MET A 213 -1.45 -18.53 -7.71
CA MET A 213 -0.81 -17.74 -8.76
C MET A 213 -1.49 -16.39 -8.97
N PHE A 214 -2.82 -16.35 -8.94
CA PHE A 214 -3.58 -15.10 -9.00
C PHE A 214 -3.30 -14.20 -7.80
N LEU A 215 -3.23 -14.74 -6.58
CA LEU A 215 -2.87 -13.98 -5.37
C LEU A 215 -1.46 -13.40 -5.48
N ARG A 216 -0.47 -14.22 -5.88
CA ARG A 216 0.93 -13.82 -6.06
C ARG A 216 1.06 -12.71 -7.11
N TRP A 217 0.39 -12.87 -8.26
CA TRP A 217 0.32 -11.83 -9.28
C TRP A 217 -0.28 -10.52 -8.76
N ARG A 218 -1.32 -10.60 -7.92
CA ARG A 218 -1.95 -9.42 -7.29
C ARG A 218 -1.02 -8.69 -6.33
N VAL A 219 -0.22 -9.43 -5.56
CA VAL A 219 0.83 -8.86 -4.70
C VAL A 219 1.92 -8.21 -5.55
N GLN A 220 2.36 -8.88 -6.61
CA GLN A 220 3.35 -8.33 -7.54
C GLN A 220 2.88 -7.01 -8.19
N LEU A 221 1.61 -6.93 -8.61
CA LEU A 221 1.04 -5.70 -9.15
C LEU A 221 1.05 -4.57 -8.11
N MET A 222 0.79 -4.88 -6.83
CA MET A 222 0.88 -3.91 -5.74
C MET A 222 2.33 -3.40 -5.57
N GLU A 223 3.31 -4.29 -5.55
CA GLU A 223 4.74 -3.95 -5.47
C GLU A 223 5.20 -3.08 -6.67
N GLN A 224 4.80 -3.43 -7.89
CA GLN A 224 5.03 -2.60 -9.08
C GLN A 224 4.43 -1.21 -8.93
N GLY A 225 3.26 -1.14 -8.31
CA GLY A 225 2.59 0.10 -8.00
C GLY A 225 3.33 0.97 -7.00
N ILE A 226 3.88 0.36 -5.94
CA ILE A 226 4.69 1.06 -4.94
C ILE A 226 5.97 1.62 -5.57
N LYS A 227 6.59 0.90 -6.50
CA LYS A 227 7.75 1.41 -7.27
C LYS A 227 7.45 2.68 -8.07
N GLN A 228 6.18 2.97 -8.39
CA GLN A 228 5.77 4.20 -9.10
C GLN A 228 5.39 5.36 -8.16
N MET A 229 5.37 5.13 -6.85
CA MET A 229 5.05 6.13 -5.83
C MET A 229 6.29 6.97 -5.47
N SER A 230 6.05 8.16 -4.90
CA SER A 230 7.11 8.95 -4.26
C SER A 230 7.04 8.75 -2.75
N LEU A 231 7.93 7.92 -2.22
CA LEU A 231 8.04 7.63 -0.78
C LEU A 231 8.83 8.71 -0.01
N LYS A 232 8.83 9.95 -0.50
CA LYS A 232 9.46 11.09 0.18
C LYS A 232 8.43 11.85 1.01
N PRO A 233 8.85 12.62 2.04
CA PRO A 233 7.94 13.50 2.76
C PRO A 233 7.15 14.39 1.79
N GLY A 234 5.82 14.43 1.94
CA GLY A 234 4.91 15.17 1.05
C GLY A 234 4.70 14.56 -0.35
N GLY A 235 5.37 13.45 -0.69
CA GLY A 235 5.18 12.74 -1.95
C GLY A 235 3.88 11.95 -2.03
N ALA A 236 3.46 11.64 -3.26
CA ALA A 236 2.35 10.72 -3.54
C ALA A 236 2.73 9.28 -3.18
N ALA A 237 2.74 8.99 -1.87
CA ALA A 237 3.17 7.73 -1.27
C ALA A 237 2.03 6.70 -1.17
N ALA A 238 0.98 6.82 -1.98
CA ALA A 238 -0.19 5.95 -1.95
C ALA A 238 -0.80 5.81 -3.35
N MET A 239 -1.73 4.87 -3.51
CA MET A 239 -2.37 4.52 -4.78
C MET A 239 -3.86 4.87 -4.77
N LEU A 240 -4.36 5.32 -5.93
CA LEU A 240 -5.78 5.35 -6.22
C LEU A 240 -6.19 4.01 -6.84
N HIS A 241 -7.17 3.33 -6.24
CA HIS A 241 -7.73 2.11 -6.82
C HIS A 241 -9.08 2.42 -7.48
N ILE A 242 -9.21 2.08 -8.76
CA ILE A 242 -10.48 2.07 -9.47
C ILE A 242 -10.91 0.62 -9.60
N ILE A 243 -12.07 0.28 -9.05
CA ILE A 243 -12.57 -1.08 -8.93
C ILE A 243 -13.91 -1.17 -9.65
N ASP A 244 -13.94 -1.82 -10.80
CA ASP A 244 -15.15 -2.00 -11.59
C ASP A 244 -15.83 -3.34 -11.25
N PHE A 245 -17.02 -3.25 -10.65
CA PHE A 245 -17.86 -4.40 -10.32
C PHE A 245 -18.88 -4.77 -11.40
N LYS A 246 -18.85 -4.13 -12.59
CA LYS A 246 -19.73 -4.50 -13.70
C LYS A 246 -19.58 -5.99 -14.00
N ASP A 247 -20.70 -6.71 -14.11
CA ASP A 247 -20.76 -8.16 -14.36
C ASP A 247 -20.09 -9.08 -13.31
N SER A 248 -19.55 -8.55 -12.21
CA SER A 248 -18.74 -9.32 -11.23
C SER A 248 -19.55 -10.01 -10.11
N LEU A 249 -20.82 -9.64 -9.93
CA LEU A 249 -21.67 -10.13 -8.83
C LEU A 249 -22.62 -11.26 -9.26
N ARG A 250 -22.25 -12.03 -10.29
CA ARG A 250 -23.09 -13.12 -10.79
C ARG A 250 -23.11 -14.29 -9.79
N PRO A 251 -24.29 -14.95 -9.60
CA PRO A 251 -24.35 -16.24 -8.94
C PRO A 251 -23.36 -17.21 -9.60
N GLY A 252 -22.52 -17.89 -8.83
CA GLY A 252 -21.50 -18.82 -9.34
C GLY A 252 -20.03 -18.36 -9.29
N MET A 253 -19.74 -17.10 -8.94
CA MET A 253 -18.35 -16.61 -8.81
C MET A 253 -17.78 -16.76 -7.38
N ARG A 254 -17.78 -17.98 -6.80
CA ARG A 254 -17.41 -18.18 -5.39
C ARG A 254 -15.91 -18.02 -5.16
N GLU A 255 -15.10 -18.59 -6.04
CA GLU A 255 -13.65 -18.65 -5.95
C GLU A 255 -13.07 -17.24 -6.08
N LEU A 256 -13.56 -16.46 -7.06
CA LEU A 256 -13.26 -15.03 -7.17
C LEU A 256 -13.54 -14.26 -5.87
N ARG A 257 -14.70 -14.46 -5.23
CA ARG A 257 -14.99 -13.80 -3.94
C ARG A 257 -14.05 -14.25 -2.83
N SER A 258 -13.63 -15.51 -2.85
CA SER A 258 -12.66 -16.04 -1.90
C SER A 258 -11.30 -15.38 -2.08
N ALA A 259 -10.77 -15.41 -3.30
CA ALA A 259 -9.51 -14.77 -3.65
C ALA A 259 -9.52 -13.27 -3.34
N THR A 260 -10.62 -12.55 -3.64
CA THR A 260 -10.73 -11.13 -3.28
C THR A 260 -10.67 -10.89 -1.77
N ARG A 261 -11.31 -11.73 -0.94
CA ARG A 261 -11.22 -11.60 0.53
C ARG A 261 -9.79 -11.82 1.02
N GLU A 262 -9.11 -12.82 0.46
CA GLU A 262 -7.73 -13.14 0.79
C GLU A 262 -6.77 -12.01 0.39
N ILE A 263 -6.92 -11.45 -0.81
CA ILE A 263 -6.19 -10.25 -1.25
C ILE A 263 -6.43 -9.09 -0.28
N VAL A 264 -7.67 -8.85 0.12
CA VAL A 264 -7.98 -7.77 1.08
C VAL A 264 -7.26 -8.00 2.41
N SER A 265 -7.23 -9.24 2.92
CA SER A 265 -6.49 -9.58 4.15
C SER A 265 -4.99 -9.29 3.98
N ILE A 266 -4.38 -9.80 2.89
CA ILE A 266 -2.96 -9.56 2.59
C ILE A 266 -2.64 -8.07 2.55
N MET A 267 -3.48 -7.27 1.88
CA MET A 267 -3.28 -5.82 1.75
C MET A 267 -3.44 -5.10 3.09
N GLN A 268 -4.38 -5.51 3.95
CA GLN A 268 -4.57 -4.91 5.27
C GLN A 268 -3.45 -5.26 6.25
N ASP A 269 -2.93 -6.48 6.19
CA ASP A 269 -1.94 -6.99 7.12
C ASP A 269 -0.51 -6.54 6.75
N ASN A 270 -0.21 -6.39 5.46
CA ASN A 270 1.16 -6.22 4.97
C ASN A 270 1.42 -4.90 4.22
N TYR A 271 0.37 -4.19 3.80
CA TYR A 271 0.48 -2.95 3.02
C TYR A 271 -0.25 -1.77 3.72
N PRO A 272 0.16 -1.39 4.94
CA PRO A 272 -0.52 -0.34 5.70
C PRO A 272 -0.47 1.01 4.97
N GLU A 273 -1.62 1.69 4.91
CA GLU A 273 -1.72 3.07 4.42
C GLU A 273 -1.11 3.31 3.03
N PHE A 274 -1.12 2.30 2.14
CA PHE A 274 -0.75 2.45 0.72
C PHE A 274 -1.92 2.81 -0.19
N VAL A 275 -3.14 2.85 0.34
CA VAL A 275 -4.34 3.24 -0.42
C VAL A 275 -4.74 4.67 -0.09
N ALA A 276 -4.72 5.54 -1.11
CA ALA A 276 -5.24 6.90 -1.03
C ALA A 276 -6.77 6.87 -1.02
N LYS A 277 -7.36 6.28 -2.06
CA LYS A 277 -8.82 6.07 -2.20
C LYS A 277 -9.12 4.79 -2.98
N ASN A 278 -10.28 4.20 -2.71
CA ASN A 278 -10.91 3.16 -3.52
C ASN A 278 -12.20 3.74 -4.13
N ILE A 279 -12.27 3.75 -5.46
CA ILE A 279 -13.45 4.13 -6.22
C ILE A 279 -14.08 2.86 -6.78
N PHE A 280 -15.22 2.47 -6.20
CA PHE A 280 -15.98 1.32 -6.64
C PHE A 280 -17.02 1.76 -7.68
N LEU A 281 -16.91 1.24 -8.89
CA LEU A 281 -17.79 1.54 -10.02
C LEU A 281 -18.83 0.45 -10.22
N ASN A 282 -19.94 0.80 -10.86
CA ASN A 282 -21.04 -0.11 -11.20
C ASN A 282 -21.57 -0.88 -9.98
N VAL A 283 -21.57 -0.22 -8.83
CA VAL A 283 -21.98 -0.81 -7.55
C VAL A 283 -23.50 -0.97 -7.54
N SER A 284 -23.99 -2.18 -7.30
CA SER A 284 -25.43 -2.45 -7.21
C SER A 284 -26.05 -1.77 -5.99
N PHE A 285 -27.34 -1.43 -6.05
CA PHE A 285 -28.07 -0.87 -4.92
C PHE A 285 -27.96 -1.72 -3.63
N ARG A 286 -27.88 -3.04 -3.77
CA ARG A 286 -27.72 -3.99 -2.64
C ARG A 286 -26.44 -3.76 -1.85
N TYR A 287 -25.36 -3.31 -2.50
CA TYR A 287 -24.09 -3.05 -1.82
C TYR A 287 -24.15 -1.76 -0.99
N TYR A 288 -24.88 -0.73 -1.45
CA TYR A 288 -25.15 0.45 -0.62
C TYR A 288 -25.98 0.10 0.61
N ALA A 289 -26.96 -0.80 0.46
CA ALA A 289 -27.75 -1.30 1.59
C ALA A 289 -26.89 -2.10 2.59
N TYR A 290 -25.98 -2.95 2.10
CA TYR A 290 -25.00 -3.66 2.93
C TYR A 290 -24.09 -2.68 3.69
N HIS A 291 -23.49 -1.70 3.00
CA HIS A 291 -22.64 -0.71 3.64
C HIS A 291 -23.41 0.17 4.65
N ALA A 292 -24.68 0.50 4.39
CA ALA A 292 -25.52 1.22 5.34
C ALA A 292 -25.80 0.40 6.62
N LEU A 293 -25.97 -0.92 6.48
CA LEU A 293 -26.26 -1.83 7.59
C LEU A 293 -25.02 -2.20 8.42
N PHE A 294 -23.85 -2.36 7.78
CA PHE A 294 -22.58 -2.75 8.43
C PHE A 294 -21.62 -1.56 8.69
N SER A 295 -22.09 -0.35 8.40
CA SER A 295 -21.46 0.95 8.69
C SER A 295 -20.80 1.11 10.08
N PRO A 296 -21.37 0.62 11.21
CA PRO A 296 -20.79 0.89 12.53
C PRO A 296 -19.46 0.14 12.81
N PHE A 297 -19.10 -0.88 12.03
CA PHE A 297 -17.85 -1.64 12.21
C PHE A 297 -16.69 -1.11 11.35
N ILE A 298 -16.93 -0.10 10.51
CA ILE A 298 -15.91 0.51 9.63
C ILE A 298 -15.42 1.81 10.27
N THR A 299 -14.12 1.90 10.55
CA THR A 299 -13.54 3.12 11.14
C THR A 299 -13.76 4.34 10.21
N PRO A 300 -13.90 5.56 10.76
CA PRO A 300 -14.03 6.77 9.95
C PRO A 300 -12.87 6.95 8.94
N ARG A 301 -11.66 6.55 9.31
CA ARG A 301 -10.46 6.58 8.45
C ARG A 301 -10.59 5.65 7.24
N THR A 302 -11.14 4.44 7.42
CA THR A 302 -11.38 3.52 6.30
C THR A 302 -12.53 4.03 5.42
N ARG A 303 -13.59 4.57 6.03
CA ARG A 303 -14.76 5.08 5.30
C ARG A 303 -14.44 6.25 4.37
N SER A 304 -13.59 7.19 4.80
CA SER A 304 -13.23 8.36 4.00
C SER A 304 -12.43 8.01 2.73
N LYS A 305 -11.84 6.81 2.68
CA LYS A 305 -11.13 6.29 1.52
C LYS A 305 -12.06 5.66 0.49
N PHE A 306 -13.35 5.45 0.78
CA PHE A 306 -14.26 4.74 -0.13
C PHE A 306 -15.21 5.69 -0.86
N ILE A 307 -15.25 5.57 -2.19
CA ILE A 307 -16.18 6.27 -3.07
C ILE A 307 -16.94 5.21 -3.86
N PHE A 308 -18.27 5.34 -3.91
CA PHE A 308 -19.12 4.40 -4.62
C PHE A 308 -19.88 5.12 -5.73
N ALA A 309 -19.82 4.58 -6.95
CA ALA A 309 -20.55 5.07 -8.10
C ALA A 309 -21.53 4.00 -8.64
N ARG A 310 -22.79 4.41 -8.80
CA ARG A 310 -23.79 3.63 -9.55
C ARG A 310 -23.47 3.67 -11.04
N PRO A 311 -24.00 2.74 -11.87
CA PRO A 311 -23.75 2.74 -13.32
C PRO A 311 -23.97 4.10 -13.99
N ALA A 312 -25.04 4.83 -13.64
CA ALA A 312 -25.35 6.14 -14.21
C ALA A 312 -24.37 7.26 -13.81
N GLN A 313 -23.58 7.07 -12.73
CA GLN A 313 -22.68 8.09 -12.16
C GLN A 313 -21.20 7.79 -12.44
N VAL A 314 -20.90 6.70 -13.17
CA VAL A 314 -19.53 6.24 -13.41
C VAL A 314 -18.69 7.33 -14.08
N THR A 315 -19.18 7.89 -15.20
CA THR A 315 -18.44 8.90 -15.96
C THR A 315 -18.17 10.16 -15.15
N GLU A 316 -19.19 10.69 -14.45
CA GLU A 316 -19.05 11.87 -13.60
C GLU A 316 -18.04 11.63 -12.47
N THR A 317 -18.16 10.49 -11.77
CA THR A 317 -17.24 10.14 -10.67
C THR A 317 -15.81 10.02 -11.17
N LEU A 318 -15.61 9.35 -12.30
CA LEU A 318 -14.30 9.18 -12.91
C LEU A 318 -13.68 10.52 -13.31
N LEU A 319 -14.43 11.42 -13.95
CA LEU A 319 -13.95 12.78 -14.29
C LEU A 319 -13.62 13.64 -13.06
N LYS A 320 -14.27 13.36 -11.92
CA LYS A 320 -14.02 14.06 -10.67
C LYS A 320 -12.70 13.65 -10.01
N TYR A 321 -12.24 12.42 -10.18
CA TYR A 321 -11.09 11.89 -9.43
C TYR A 321 -9.90 11.47 -10.31
N ALA A 322 -10.12 11.08 -11.57
CA ALA A 322 -9.06 10.76 -12.52
C ALA A 322 -8.84 11.94 -13.48
N SER A 323 -7.61 12.43 -13.55
CA SER A 323 -7.18 13.58 -14.38
C SER A 323 -7.22 13.27 -15.89
N LEU A 324 -6.99 12.01 -16.26
CA LEU A 324 -7.02 11.52 -17.64
C LEU A 324 -7.69 10.15 -17.66
N LEU A 325 -8.87 10.08 -18.28
CA LEU A 325 -9.56 8.82 -18.45
C LEU A 325 -9.06 8.10 -19.69
N GLN A 326 -8.69 6.82 -19.54
CA GLN A 326 -8.59 5.97 -20.72
C GLN A 326 -10.00 5.79 -21.35
N PRO A 327 -10.16 6.01 -22.67
CA PRO A 327 -11.46 5.97 -23.34
C PRO A 327 -12.24 4.66 -23.17
N HIS A 328 -11.57 3.51 -23.01
CA HIS A 328 -12.24 2.20 -22.94
C HIS A 328 -13.06 1.98 -21.68
N LEU A 329 -12.77 2.70 -20.59
CA LEU A 329 -13.58 2.69 -19.37
C LEU A 329 -14.85 3.53 -19.51
N VAL A 330 -14.77 4.63 -20.26
CA VAL A 330 -15.89 5.55 -20.52
C VAL A 330 -16.82 4.99 -21.60
N LEU A 331 -16.26 4.41 -22.66
CA LEU A 331 -17.01 3.92 -23.82
C LEU A 331 -17.85 2.67 -23.50
N LYS A 332 -17.53 1.91 -22.44
CA LYS A 332 -18.32 0.75 -21.99
C LYS A 332 -19.37 1.08 -20.92
N SER A 333 -19.34 2.27 -20.33
CA SER A 333 -20.30 2.71 -19.30
C SER A 333 -21.42 3.61 -19.84
N ALA A 334 -21.28 4.15 -21.06
CA ALA A 334 -22.37 4.86 -21.70
C ALA A 334 -23.55 3.90 -21.95
N PRO A 335 -24.80 4.23 -21.53
CA PRO A 335 -25.96 3.51 -22.00
C PRO A 335 -25.99 3.61 -23.53
N ALA A 336 -26.35 2.52 -24.22
CA ALA A 336 -26.55 2.54 -25.66
C ALA A 336 -27.72 3.45 -25.99
N SER A 337 -27.50 4.77 -26.02
CA SER A 337 -28.43 5.70 -26.63
C SER A 337 -28.29 5.53 -28.14
N HIS A 338 -29.39 5.15 -28.77
CA HIS A 338 -29.54 5.20 -30.22
C HIS A 338 -29.05 6.56 -30.74
N SER A 339 -27.90 6.55 -31.38
CA SER A 339 -27.35 7.69 -32.10
C SER A 339 -27.17 7.25 -33.54
N THR A 340 -28.13 7.64 -34.36
CA THR A 340 -28.11 7.65 -35.82
C THR A 340 -26.80 8.30 -36.30
N PRO A 341 -26.12 7.77 -37.34
CA PRO A 341 -24.88 8.36 -37.79
C PRO A 341 -25.15 9.69 -38.51
N LEU A 342 -24.70 10.80 -37.91
CA LEU A 342 -24.57 12.06 -38.63
C LEU A 342 -23.30 11.99 -39.47
N LEU A 343 -23.47 11.85 -40.79
CA LEU A 343 -22.42 12.14 -41.77
C LEU A 343 -21.99 13.61 -41.61
N GLY A 344 -20.79 13.82 -41.08
CA GLY A 344 -20.09 15.09 -41.12
C GLY A 344 -19.05 15.09 -42.24
N SER A 345 -19.33 15.83 -43.30
CA SER A 345 -18.48 16.02 -44.48
C SER A 345 -17.11 16.62 -44.12
N CYS A 346 -16.01 15.97 -44.54
CA CYS A 346 -14.67 16.57 -44.56
C CYS A 346 -14.52 17.51 -45.78
N PRO A 347 -13.97 18.73 -45.64
CA PRO A 347 -13.51 19.50 -46.77
C PRO A 347 -12.10 19.03 -47.20
N ARG A 348 -11.98 18.65 -48.48
CA ARG A 348 -10.71 18.32 -49.15
C ARG A 348 -9.80 19.55 -49.17
N ARG A 349 -8.58 19.42 -48.64
CA ARG A 349 -7.47 20.35 -48.89
C ARG A 349 -6.53 19.69 -49.90
N THR A 350 -6.56 20.15 -51.14
CA THR A 350 -5.66 19.72 -52.21
C THR A 350 -4.29 20.37 -52.03
N TYR A 351 -3.24 19.58 -51.83
CA TYR A 351 -1.87 20.02 -52.06
C TYR A 351 -1.44 19.55 -53.45
N ARG A 352 -1.11 20.51 -54.31
CA ARG A 352 -0.53 20.31 -55.63
C ARG A 352 0.99 20.19 -55.44
N CYS A 353 1.56 19.02 -55.71
CA CYS A 353 3.01 18.84 -55.81
C CYS A 353 3.34 18.65 -57.29
N SER A 354 4.16 19.55 -57.81
CA SER A 354 4.63 19.59 -59.19
C SER A 354 5.80 18.63 -59.35
N THR A 355 5.69 17.66 -60.27
CA THR A 355 6.80 16.79 -60.67
C THR A 355 7.65 17.52 -61.72
N VAL A 356 8.97 17.49 -61.55
CA VAL A 356 9.96 17.79 -62.59
C VAL A 356 10.64 16.48 -62.97
N ALA A 357 10.63 16.23 -64.29
CA ALA A 357 11.31 15.20 -65.09
C ALA A 357 10.92 13.73 -64.85
#